data_AF-A0A1I2UUM0-F1
#
_entry.id   AF-A0A1I2UUM0-F1
#
_cell.length_a   1.000
_cell.length_b   1.000
_cell.length_c   1.000
_cell.angle_alpha   90.00
_cell.angle_beta   90.00
_cell.angle_gamma   90.00
#
_symmetry.space_group_name_H-M   'P 1'
#
loop_
_entity.id
_entity.type
_entity.pdbx_description
1 polymer ?
#
loop_
_entity_poly.entity_id
_entity_poly.type
_entity_poly.pdbx_seq_one_letter_code
_entity_poly.pdbx_strand_id
1 'polypeptide(L)' 'MGEDAAAVTIAAILERQEQITSPGGYLRTLTDRKRAGTYSLGPVLQALNRARLAQLAPHGFSGPLARSTGSTAPVQP' A
#
# COMPACT_ATOMS: atom_id res chain seq x y z
N MET A 1 -10.00 15.97 11.39
CA MET A 1 -9.51 16.19 10.01
C MET A 1 -10.06 17.50 9.45
N GLY A 2 -9.52 18.04 8.36
CA GLY A 2 -10.33 18.91 7.50
C GLY A 2 -11.30 18.06 6.68
N GLU A 3 -12.29 18.66 6.03
CA GLU A 3 -13.36 17.92 5.33
C GLU A 3 -12.81 17.03 4.20
N ASP A 4 -11.92 17.58 3.36
CA ASP A 4 -11.26 16.84 2.27
C ASP A 4 -10.48 15.62 2.78
N ALA A 5 -9.74 15.82 3.87
CA ALA A 5 -8.93 14.77 4.48
C ALA A 5 -9.78 13.62 5.04
N ALA A 6 -10.96 13.94 5.58
CA ALA A 6 -11.92 12.95 6.03
C ALA A 6 -12.52 12.19 4.84
N ALA A 7 -12.95 12.90 3.78
CA ALA A 7 -13.49 12.28 2.57
C ALA A 7 -12.49 11.30 1.92
N VAL A 8 -11.23 11.71 1.75
CA VAL A 8 -10.16 10.83 1.21
C VAL A 8 -9.93 9.61 2.10
N THR A 9 -9.95 9.79 3.41
CA THR A 9 -9.78 8.68 4.36
C THR A 9 -10.93 7.68 4.25
N ILE A 10 -12.18 8.16 4.13
CA ILE A 10 -13.35 7.28 3.98
C ILE A 10 -13.30 6.54 2.65
N ALA A 11 -12.98 7.23 1.54
CA ALA A 11 -12.78 6.58 0.24
C ALA A 11 -11.70 5.48 0.32
N ALA A 12 -10.59 5.74 1.02
CA ALA A 12 -9.54 4.74 1.23
C ALA A 12 -9.98 3.53 2.03
N ILE A 13 -10.81 3.74 3.05
CA ILE A 13 -11.35 2.65 3.86
C ILE A 13 -12.28 1.78 3.01
N LEU A 14 -13.16 2.40 2.21
CA LEU A 14 -14.09 1.68 1.34
C LEU A 14 -13.36 0.89 0.26
N GLU A 15 -12.37 1.50 -0.41
CA GLU A 15 -11.61 0.84 -1.47
C GLU A 15 -10.73 -0.32 -0.97
N ARG A 16 -10.39 -0.33 0.32
CA ARG A 16 -9.58 -1.37 0.98
C ARG A 16 -10.35 -2.13 2.08
N GLN A 17 -11.69 -2.18 2.04
CA GLN A 17 -12.47 -2.71 3.17
C GLN A 17 -12.04 -4.13 3.59
N GLU A 18 -11.64 -4.96 2.63
CA GLU A 18 -11.23 -6.35 2.85
C GLU A 18 -9.85 -6.47 3.52
N GLN A 19 -9.04 -5.40 3.45
CA GLN A 19 -7.70 -5.35 4.02
C GLN A 19 -7.64 -4.55 5.32
N ILE A 20 -8.72 -3.85 5.70
CA ILE A 20 -8.78 -3.03 6.91
C ILE A 20 -9.60 -3.76 7.96
N THR A 21 -8.91 -4.34 8.93
CA THR A 21 -9.53 -5.12 10.01
C THR A 21 -10.39 -4.28 10.95
N SER A 22 -10.05 -2.99 11.15
CA SER A 22 -10.80 -2.11 12.05
C SER A 22 -10.87 -0.67 11.53
N PRO A 23 -11.91 -0.32 10.77
CA PRO A 23 -12.13 1.03 10.25
C PRO A 23 -12.20 2.09 11.36
N GLY A 24 -12.91 1.78 12.46
CA GLY A 24 -13.08 2.69 13.59
C GLY A 24 -11.79 2.95 14.36
N GLY A 25 -10.97 1.92 14.58
CA GLY A 25 -9.65 2.08 15.21
C GLY A 25 -8.71 2.94 14.36
N TYR A 26 -8.74 2.75 13.04
CA TYR A 26 -7.95 3.55 12.11
C TYR A 26 -8.36 5.03 12.13
N LEU A 27 -9.66 5.34 12.12
CA LEU A 27 -10.17 6.72 12.24
C LEU A 27 -9.78 7.39 13.55
N ARG A 28 -9.75 6.65 14.66
CA ARG A 28 -9.33 7.17 15.96
C ARG A 28 -7.85 7.54 15.95
N THR A 29 -6.98 6.64 15.51
CA THR A 29 -5.54 6.89 15.36
C THR A 29 -5.24 8.06 14.42
N LEU A 30 -6.06 8.23 13.38
CA LEU A 30 -5.96 9.37 12.48
C LEU A 30 -6.37 10.68 13.19
N THR A 31 -7.48 10.68 13.91
CA THR A 31 -7.94 11.84 14.68
C THR A 31 -6.92 12.25 15.73
N ASP A 32 -6.31 11.28 16.42
CA ASP A 32 -5.26 11.50 17.41
C ASP A 32 -4.00 12.10 16.76
N ARG A 33 -3.58 11.60 15.59
CA ARG A 33 -2.48 12.19 14.82
C ARG A 33 -2.78 13.63 14.38
N LYS A 34 -4.02 13.96 14.03
CA LYS A 34 -4.39 15.36 13.73
C LYS A 34 -4.26 16.23 14.97
N ARG A 35 -4.78 15.76 16.11
CA ARG A 35 -4.68 16.49 17.38
C ARG A 35 -3.23 16.73 17.79
N ALA A 36 -2.34 15.78 17.49
CA ALA A 36 -0.91 15.91 17.69
C ALA A 36 -0.18 16.76 16.64
N GLY A 37 -0.87 17.28 15.60
CA GLY A 37 -0.26 18.05 14.52
C GLY A 37 0.61 17.22 13.55
N THR A 38 0.63 15.89 13.68
CA THR A 38 1.46 14.97 12.88
C THR A 38 0.68 14.27 11.77
N TYR A 39 -0.57 14.65 11.56
CA TYR A 39 -1.37 14.09 10.48
C TYR A 39 -0.88 14.60 9.13
N SER A 40 -0.61 13.67 8.22
CA SER A 40 -0.32 13.96 6.81
C SER A 40 -1.18 13.09 5.91
N LEU A 41 -1.66 13.68 4.82
CA LEU A 41 -2.39 13.00 3.76
C LEU A 41 -1.49 12.18 2.85
N GLY A 42 -0.20 12.51 2.77
CA GLY A 42 0.77 11.81 1.91
C GLY A 42 0.79 10.28 2.11
N PRO A 43 0.90 9.78 3.36
CA PRO A 43 0.84 8.35 3.65
C PRO A 43 -0.50 7.68 3.28
N VAL A 44 -1.62 8.40 3.45
CA VAL A 44 -2.96 7.90 3.11
C VAL A 44 -3.10 7.75 1.58
N LEU A 45 -2.66 8.76 0.83
CA LEU A 45 -2.65 8.73 -0.63
C LEU A 45 -1.68 7.68 -1.21
N GLN A 46 -0.50 7.49 -0.60
CA GLN A 46 0.40 6.41 -0.99
C GLN A 46 -0.21 5.02 -0.73
N ALA A 47 -0.89 4.85 0.41
CA ALA A 47 -1.58 3.60 0.69
C ALA A 47 -2.68 3.34 -0.35
N LEU A 48 -3.47 4.35 -0.73
CA LEU A 48 -4.45 4.25 -1.81
C LEU A 48 -3.81 3.83 -3.15
N ASN A 49 -2.76 4.54 -3.57
CA ASN A 49 -2.08 4.27 -4.84
C ASN A 49 -1.51 2.85 -4.90
N ARG A 50 -0.87 2.38 -3.80
CA ARG A 50 -0.40 1.00 -3.68
C ARG A 50 -1.53 -0.04 -3.76
N ALA A 51 -2.74 0.28 -3.28
CA ALA A 51 -3.89 -0.63 -3.37
C ALA A 51 -4.31 -0.78 -4.81
N ARG A 52 -4.51 0.36 -5.46
CA ARG A 52 -4.95 0.42 -6.84
C ARG A 52 -3.94 -0.23 -7.78
N LEU A 53 -2.64 0.01 -7.56
CA LEU A 53 -1.57 -0.67 -8.29
C LEU A 53 -1.55 -2.18 -8.03
N ALA A 54 -1.85 -2.63 -6.81
CA ALA A 54 -1.96 -4.06 -6.51
C ALA A 54 -3.19 -4.72 -7.16
N GLN A 55 -4.29 -3.98 -7.32
CA GLN A 55 -5.50 -4.44 -8.04
C GLN A 55 -5.31 -4.45 -9.56
N LEU A 56 -4.58 -3.46 -10.09
CA LEU A 56 -4.26 -3.34 -11.52
C LEU A 56 -3.11 -4.26 -11.96
N ALA A 57 -2.31 -4.75 -11.00
CA ALA A 57 -1.32 -5.77 -11.29
C ALA A 57 -2.04 -7.03 -11.77
N PRO A 58 -1.76 -7.52 -13.00
CA PRO A 58 -2.36 -8.75 -13.47
C PRO A 58 -2.02 -9.88 -12.48
N HIS A 59 -3.02 -10.70 -12.17
CA HIS A 59 -2.91 -11.86 -11.30
C HIS A 59 -1.85 -12.84 -11.87
N GLY A 60 -0.57 -12.63 -11.59
CA GLY A 60 0.46 -13.40 -12.28
C GLY A 60 1.93 -13.03 -12.13
N PHE A 61 2.32 -12.03 -11.34
CA PHE A 61 3.75 -11.80 -11.06
C PHE A 61 4.17 -12.36 -9.69
N SER A 62 4.09 -13.69 -9.58
CA SER A 62 4.87 -14.47 -8.63
C SER A 62 6.01 -15.16 -9.40
N GLY A 63 6.97 -14.38 -9.88
CA GLY A 63 8.22 -14.91 -10.43
C GLY A 63 9.32 -14.75 -9.40
N PRO A 64 10.01 -15.81 -8.94
CA PRO A 64 11.20 -15.64 -8.15
C PRO A 64 12.24 -14.94 -9.04
N LEU A 65 12.90 -13.92 -8.51
CA LEU A 65 14.13 -13.37 -9.07
C LEU A 65 15.16 -14.51 -9.07
N ALA A 66 15.12 -15.32 -10.14
CA ALA A 66 16.05 -16.39 -10.38
C ALA A 66 17.42 -15.74 -10.55
N ARG A 67 18.24 -15.92 -9.50
CA ARG A 67 19.66 -15.61 -9.49
C ARG A 67 20.26 -16.04 -10.83
N SER A 68 20.84 -15.09 -11.55
CA SER A 68 21.73 -15.34 -12.67
C SER A 68 23.03 -15.98 -12.17
N THR A 69 22.96 -17.23 -11.73
CA THR A 69 24.13 -18.09 -11.59
C THR A 69 24.25 -18.88 -12.89
N GLY A 70 25.02 -18.34 -13.81
CA GLY A 70 25.30 -18.96 -15.11
C GLY A 70 26.68 -18.56 -15.63
N SER A 71 27.67 -18.46 -14.74
CA SER A 71 29.08 -18.40 -15.10
C SER A 71 29.69 -19.77 -14.86
N THR A 72 29.53 -20.67 -15.82
CA THR A 72 30.48 -21.79 -15.98
C THR A 72 30.54 -22.16 -17.46
N ALA A 73 31.63 -21.75 -18.08
CA ALA A 73 31.99 -22.12 -19.44
C ALA A 73 32.22 -23.64 -19.53
N PRO A 74 31.75 -24.34 -20.58
CA PRO A 74 32.36 -25.60 -20.96
C PRO A 74 33.66 -25.28 -21.71
N VAL A 75 34.78 -25.37 -21.01
CA VAL A 75 36.05 -25.70 -21.65
C VAL A 75 36.03 -27.21 -21.90
N GLN A 76 36.31 -27.59 -23.15
CA GLN A 76 36.94 -28.85 -23.61
C GLN A 76 36.18 -29.62 -24.70
N PRO A 77 36.89 -30.44 -25.50
CA PRO A 77 38.34 -30.73 -25.45
C PRO A 77 39.23 -29.81 -26.29
#